data_AF-A0A7Z7IFY2-F1
#
_entry.id   AF-A0A7Z7IFY2-F1
#
_cell.length_a   1.000
_cell.length_b   1.000
_cell.length_c   1.000
_cell.angle_alpha   90.00
_cell.angle_beta   90.00
_cell.angle_gamma   90.00
#
_symmetry.space_group_name_H-M   'P 1'
#
loop_
_entity.id
_entity.type
_entity.pdbx_description
1 polymer ?
#
loop_
_entity_poly.entity_id
_entity_poly.type
_entity_poly.pdbx_seq_one_letter_code
_entity_poly.pdbx_strand_id
1 'polypeptide(L)'
;MVQHLPRPFTTRRSRNWLSRVSCAMLAAVVSLALATAAHAAQDDEALAETWRTLRAVDCARCHGKDYDGLAAPSIVDYARQVSRDRFVAAILDGNPSRGMPAYRDNPRIADHIDDVYRYFIGRAEGTIPSGPPPQSR
;
A
#
# COMPACT_ATOMS: atom_id res chain seq x y z
N MET A 1 -1.74 -87.46 6.51
CA MET A 1 -0.94 -86.40 5.88
C MET A 1 -1.89 -85.31 5.40
N VAL A 2 -1.99 -84.20 6.13
CA VAL A 2 -2.92 -83.10 5.84
C VAL A 2 -2.10 -81.96 5.21
N GLN A 3 -2.49 -81.54 4.01
CA GLN A 3 -1.76 -80.57 3.20
C GLN A 3 -2.20 -79.15 3.58
N HIS A 4 -1.26 -78.32 4.06
CA HIS A 4 -1.49 -76.92 4.38
C HIS A 4 -1.42 -76.06 3.11
N LEU A 5 -2.55 -75.44 2.75
CA LEU A 5 -2.62 -74.41 1.71
C LEU A 5 -2.17 -73.04 2.26
N PRO A 6 -1.35 -72.26 1.54
CA PRO A 6 -0.99 -70.90 1.93
C PRO A 6 -2.13 -69.91 1.64
N ARG A 7 -2.31 -68.93 2.55
CA ARG A 7 -3.32 -67.86 2.43
C ARG A 7 -2.86 -66.76 1.47
N PRO A 8 -3.77 -66.11 0.71
CA PRO A 8 -3.40 -65.02 -0.18
C PRO A 8 -3.08 -63.73 0.60
N PHE A 9 -1.98 -63.08 0.22
CA PHE A 9 -1.62 -61.73 0.68
C PHE A 9 -2.58 -60.70 0.08
N THR A 10 -3.32 -59.98 0.94
CA THR A 10 -4.11 -58.81 0.53
C THR A 10 -3.24 -57.55 0.65
N THR A 11 -2.87 -56.94 -0.48
CA THR A 11 -2.19 -55.65 -0.48
C THR A 11 -3.18 -54.54 -0.12
N ARG A 12 -3.07 -53.99 1.09
CA ARG A 12 -3.76 -52.77 1.53
C ARG A 12 -3.21 -51.57 0.75
N ARG A 13 -3.82 -51.27 -0.41
CA ARG A 13 -3.52 -50.05 -1.18
C ARG A 13 -3.87 -48.82 -0.33
N SER A 14 -2.84 -48.12 0.14
CA SER A 14 -2.94 -46.94 0.99
C SER A 14 -3.65 -45.78 0.27
N ARG A 15 -4.95 -45.59 0.55
CA ARG A 15 -5.84 -44.49 0.11
C ARG A 15 -5.51 -43.14 0.80
N ASN A 16 -4.23 -42.78 0.93
CA ASN A 16 -3.83 -41.68 1.83
C ASN A 16 -3.09 -40.55 1.11
N TRP A 17 -2.74 -40.72 -0.17
CA TRP A 17 -1.92 -39.75 -0.91
C TRP A 17 -2.75 -38.55 -1.41
N LEU A 18 -4.02 -38.77 -1.78
CA LEU A 18 -4.92 -37.72 -2.27
C LEU A 18 -5.38 -36.74 -1.16
N SER A 19 -5.49 -37.18 0.10
CA SER A 19 -5.97 -36.31 1.18
C SER A 19 -4.92 -35.31 1.71
N ARG A 20 -3.62 -35.61 1.56
CA ARG A 20 -2.55 -34.74 2.09
C ARG A 20 -2.21 -33.57 1.15
N VAL A 21 -2.33 -33.77 -0.16
CA VAL A 21 -2.09 -32.72 -1.16
C VAL A 21 -3.16 -31.63 -1.11
N SER A 22 -4.43 -32.02 -0.89
CA SER A 22 -5.54 -31.05 -0.82
C SER A 22 -5.46 -30.10 0.38
N CYS A 23 -5.06 -30.57 1.58
CA CYS A 23 -4.89 -29.68 2.74
C CYS A 23 -3.74 -28.67 2.56
N ALA A 24 -2.63 -29.07 1.94
CA ALA A 24 -1.48 -28.19 1.73
C ALA A 24 -1.77 -27.04 0.76
N MET A 25 -2.52 -27.31 -0.32
CA MET A 25 -2.98 -26.28 -1.26
C MET A 25 -3.94 -25.28 -0.61
N LEU A 26 -4.92 -25.76 0.17
CA LEU A 26 -5.86 -24.90 0.90
C LEU A 26 -5.15 -23.99 1.91
N ALA A 27 -4.18 -24.52 2.66
CA ALA A 27 -3.40 -23.74 3.62
C ALA A 27 -2.62 -22.61 2.93
N ALA A 28 -1.99 -22.88 1.78
CA ALA A 28 -1.24 -21.86 1.02
C ALA A 28 -2.13 -20.72 0.50
N VAL A 29 -3.34 -21.03 0.01
CA VAL A 29 -4.30 -20.01 -0.45
C VAL A 29 -4.77 -19.12 0.70
N VAL A 30 -5.06 -19.69 1.87
CA VAL A 30 -5.45 -18.93 3.07
C VAL A 30 -4.33 -18.02 3.55
N SER A 31 -3.08 -18.49 3.58
CA SER A 31 -1.92 -17.67 3.97
C SER A 31 -1.70 -16.48 3.03
N LEU A 32 -1.84 -16.69 1.71
CA LEU A 32 -1.70 -15.61 0.74
C LEU A 32 -2.80 -14.54 0.91
N ALA A 33 -4.05 -14.96 1.12
CA ALA A 33 -5.17 -14.03 1.35
C ALA A 33 -4.98 -13.19 2.62
N LEU A 34 -4.50 -13.79 3.71
CA LEU A 34 -4.17 -13.08 4.95
C LEU A 34 -3.05 -12.05 4.74
N ALA A 35 -2.01 -12.40 3.99
CA ALA A 35 -0.90 -11.50 3.70
C ALA A 35 -1.36 -10.29 2.87
N THR A 36 -2.21 -10.50 1.85
CA THR A 36 -2.75 -9.39 1.06
C THR A 36 -3.66 -8.47 1.89
N ALA A 37 -4.47 -9.03 2.79
CA ALA A 37 -5.33 -8.24 3.67
C ALA A 37 -4.50 -7.42 4.68
N ALA A 38 -3.44 -8.01 5.22
CA ALA A 38 -2.51 -7.29 6.08
C ALA A 38 -1.82 -6.15 5.33
N HIS A 39 -1.35 -6.37 4.09
CA HIS A 39 -0.71 -5.33 3.29
C HIS A 39 -1.67 -4.17 2.98
N ALA A 40 -2.91 -4.46 2.58
CA ALA A 40 -3.93 -3.44 2.35
C ALA A 40 -4.21 -2.60 3.61
N ALA A 41 -4.27 -3.23 4.79
CA ALA A 41 -4.45 -2.51 6.05
C ALA A 41 -3.24 -1.61 6.39
N GLN A 42 -2.02 -2.04 6.06
CA GLN A 42 -0.83 -1.20 6.21
C GLN A 42 -0.84 -0.02 5.23
N ASP A 43 -1.27 -0.24 3.99
CA ASP A 43 -1.41 0.82 3.00
C ASP A 43 -2.45 1.88 3.41
N ASP A 44 -3.59 1.45 3.96
CA ASP A 44 -4.62 2.35 4.49
C ASP A 44 -4.11 3.20 5.66
N GLU A 45 -3.34 2.61 6.58
CA GLU A 45 -2.73 3.35 7.69
C GLU A 45 -1.67 4.35 7.21
N ALA A 46 -0.80 3.94 6.27
CA ALA A 46 0.19 4.84 5.66
C ALA A 46 -0.49 6.02 4.92
N LEU A 47 -1.61 5.74 4.25
CA LEU A 47 -2.42 6.76 3.59
C LEU A 47 -3.04 7.73 4.62
N ALA A 48 -3.57 7.20 5.73
CA ALA A 48 -4.12 7.99 6.82
C ALA A 48 -3.07 8.87 7.49
N GLU A 49 -1.87 8.35 7.74
CA GLU A 49 -0.74 9.10 8.29
C GLU A 49 -0.29 10.20 7.34
N THR A 50 -0.13 9.89 6.06
CA THR A 50 0.24 10.89 5.04
C THR A 50 -0.79 12.02 4.99
N TRP A 51 -2.08 11.69 4.97
CA TRP A 51 -3.14 12.70 5.00
C TRP A 51 -3.08 13.58 6.25
N ARG A 52 -2.88 12.98 7.44
CA ARG A 52 -2.74 13.70 8.71
C ARG A 52 -1.51 14.61 8.69
N THR A 53 -0.38 14.12 8.18
CA THR A 53 0.86 14.88 8.05
C THR A 53 0.71 16.08 7.12
N LEU A 54 0.11 15.92 5.94
CA LEU A 54 -0.11 17.03 5.00
C LEU A 54 -0.99 18.15 5.60
N ARG A 55 -1.96 17.75 6.44
CA ARG A 55 -2.81 18.69 7.19
C ARG A 55 -2.06 19.37 8.33
N ALA A 56 -1.23 18.64 9.06
CA ALA A 56 -0.43 19.18 10.15
C ALA A 56 0.67 20.14 9.67
N VAL A 57 1.21 19.90 8.48
CA VAL A 57 2.21 20.76 7.81
C VAL A 57 1.55 21.91 7.02
N ASP A 58 0.21 21.92 6.98
CA ASP A 58 -0.62 23.00 6.43
C ASP A 58 -0.37 23.30 4.93
N CYS A 59 -0.11 22.26 4.13
CA CYS A 59 0.05 22.41 2.67
C CYS A 59 -1.21 23.01 2.02
N ALA A 60 -2.38 22.68 2.58
CA ALA A 60 -3.69 23.11 2.10
C ALA A 60 -3.91 24.62 2.16
N ARG A 61 -3.20 25.34 3.06
CA ARG A 61 -3.29 26.80 3.15
C ARG A 61 -2.94 27.50 1.83
N CYS A 62 -2.00 26.95 1.08
CA CYS A 62 -1.58 27.52 -0.20
C CYS A 62 -2.17 26.76 -1.39
N HIS A 63 -2.27 25.43 -1.29
CA HIS A 63 -2.64 24.57 -2.41
C HIS A 63 -4.12 24.16 -2.44
N GLY A 64 -4.94 24.68 -1.51
CA GLY A 64 -6.36 24.35 -1.43
C GLY A 64 -6.64 23.14 -0.55
N LYS A 65 -7.88 23.04 -0.05
CA LYS A 65 -8.32 21.97 0.86
C LYS A 65 -8.07 20.58 0.29
N ASP A 66 -8.29 20.43 -1.01
CA ASP A 66 -8.15 19.17 -1.73
C ASP A 66 -6.89 19.13 -2.59
N TYR A 67 -5.99 20.11 -2.44
CA TYR A 67 -4.71 20.23 -3.14
C TYR A 67 -4.81 20.40 -4.67
N ASP A 68 -5.97 20.84 -5.14
CA ASP A 68 -6.35 21.16 -6.52
C ASP A 68 -5.97 22.59 -6.95
N GLY A 69 -5.35 23.34 -6.05
CA GLY A 69 -4.87 24.70 -6.27
C GLY A 69 -5.72 25.75 -5.55
N LEU A 70 -5.06 26.81 -5.09
CA LEU A 70 -5.70 27.99 -4.51
C LEU A 70 -4.85 29.22 -4.82
N ALA A 71 -4.01 29.64 -3.87
CA ALA A 71 -3.04 30.70 -4.05
C ALA A 71 -1.74 30.17 -4.70
N ALA A 72 -1.47 28.88 -4.53
CA ALA A 72 -0.42 28.13 -5.19
C ALA A 72 -1.03 27.08 -6.16
N PRO A 73 -0.25 26.58 -7.14
CA PRO A 73 -0.74 25.61 -8.13
C PRO A 73 -1.21 24.29 -7.53
N SER A 74 -2.03 23.54 -8.28
CA SER A 74 -2.46 22.17 -7.94
C SER A 74 -1.27 21.23 -7.71
N ILE A 75 -1.20 20.58 -6.56
CA ILE A 75 -0.20 19.53 -6.30
C ILE A 75 -0.61 18.25 -7.02
N VAL A 76 -1.92 17.97 -7.08
CA VAL A 76 -2.48 16.78 -7.75
C VAL A 76 -2.14 16.82 -9.24
N ASP A 77 -2.37 17.94 -9.93
CA ASP A 77 -2.04 18.05 -11.35
C ASP A 77 -0.54 18.06 -11.59
N TYR A 78 0.25 18.65 -10.68
CA TYR A 78 1.70 18.62 -10.78
C TYR A 78 2.24 17.19 -10.72
N ALA A 79 1.75 16.37 -9.79
CA ALA A 79 2.11 14.96 -9.66
C ALA A 79 1.84 14.16 -10.95
N ARG A 80 0.75 14.47 -11.68
CA ARG A 80 0.44 13.86 -12.99
C ARG A 80 1.45 14.22 -14.08
N GLN A 81 2.01 15.43 -14.03
CA GLN A 81 2.74 16.04 -15.15
C GLN A 81 4.25 15.82 -15.10
N VAL A 82 4.81 15.55 -13.92
CA VAL A 82 6.27 15.45 -13.73
C VAL A 82 6.70 14.07 -13.29
N SER A 83 7.98 13.76 -13.45
CA SER A 83 8.55 12.54 -12.87
C SER A 83 8.54 12.61 -11.34
N ARG A 84 8.55 11.44 -10.70
CA ARG A 84 8.71 11.31 -9.25
C ARG A 84 9.86 12.15 -8.70
N ASP A 85 11.04 12.08 -9.30
CA ASP A 85 12.21 12.80 -8.81
C ASP A 85 12.03 14.33 -8.85
N ARG A 86 11.33 14.83 -9.88
CA ARG A 86 11.00 16.25 -9.98
C ARG A 86 9.96 16.67 -8.93
N PHE A 87 8.97 15.83 -8.68
CA PHE A 87 8.00 16.03 -7.62
C PHE A 87 8.66 16.09 -6.23
N VAL A 88 9.50 15.10 -5.93
CA VAL A 88 10.27 15.00 -4.69
C VAL A 88 11.17 16.22 -4.50
N ALA A 89 11.94 16.60 -5.53
CA ALA A 89 12.80 17.78 -5.47
C ALA A 89 11.99 19.06 -5.21
N ALA A 90 10.84 19.24 -5.88
CA ALA A 90 10.00 20.42 -5.69
C ALA A 90 9.53 20.57 -4.24
N ILE A 91 9.20 19.47 -3.55
CA ILE A 91 8.81 19.49 -2.14
C ILE A 91 10.02 19.69 -1.22
N LEU A 92 11.08 18.90 -1.39
CA LEU A 92 12.23 18.95 -0.48
C LEU A 92 12.98 20.28 -0.56
N ASP A 93 13.16 20.81 -1.76
CA ASP A 93 13.89 22.06 -1.98
C ASP A 93 12.99 23.30 -1.88
N GLY A 94 11.68 23.12 -2.09
CA GLY A 94 10.70 24.20 -2.06
C GLY A 94 10.96 25.28 -3.11
N ASN A 95 10.36 26.45 -2.88
CA ASN A 95 10.64 27.67 -3.63
C ASN A 95 10.46 28.89 -2.70
N PRO A 96 11.45 29.18 -1.82
CA PRO A 96 11.32 30.22 -0.81
C PRO A 96 11.06 31.60 -1.40
N SER A 97 11.66 31.93 -2.55
CA SER A 97 11.43 33.18 -3.27
C SER A 97 9.98 33.36 -3.76
N ARG A 98 9.22 32.26 -3.87
CA ARG A 98 7.78 32.26 -4.21
C ARG A 98 6.89 31.84 -3.04
N GLY A 99 7.45 31.74 -1.83
CA GLY A 99 6.71 31.46 -0.61
C GLY A 99 6.45 29.97 -0.32
N MET A 100 6.97 29.03 -1.12
CA MET A 100 6.93 27.60 -0.80
C MET A 100 8.14 27.25 0.07
N PRO A 101 7.97 26.81 1.33
CA PRO A 101 9.09 26.41 2.18
C PRO A 101 9.81 25.18 1.63
N ALA A 102 11.09 25.04 1.96
CA ALA A 102 11.83 23.79 1.78
C ALA A 102 11.46 22.83 2.91
N TYR A 103 11.26 21.55 2.59
CA TYR A 103 10.84 20.53 3.56
C TYR A 103 11.91 19.48 3.86
N ARG A 104 13.12 19.62 3.29
CA ARG A 104 14.25 18.70 3.52
C ARG A 104 14.61 18.51 5.00
N ASP A 105 14.48 19.55 5.81
CA ASP A 105 14.80 19.50 7.25
C ASP A 105 13.59 19.18 8.13
N ASN A 106 12.42 18.93 7.53
CA ASN A 106 11.22 18.50 8.25
C ASN A 106 11.10 16.97 8.17
N PRO A 107 11.44 16.22 9.23
CA PRO A 107 11.44 14.76 9.20
C PRO A 107 10.05 14.17 8.91
N ARG A 108 8.96 14.87 9.27
CA ARG A 108 7.59 14.43 8.92
C ARG A 108 7.34 14.37 7.42
N ILE A 109 8.10 15.12 6.63
CA ILE A 109 8.00 15.12 5.16
C ILE A 109 9.18 14.37 4.55
N ALA A 110 10.41 14.68 4.95
CA ALA A 110 11.62 14.11 4.35
C ALA A 110 11.68 12.58 4.50
N ASP A 111 11.35 12.05 5.69
CA ASP A 111 11.39 10.61 5.95
C ASP A 111 10.22 9.86 5.30
N HIS A 112 9.17 10.59 4.90
CA HIS A 112 7.92 10.06 4.33
C HIS A 112 7.65 10.56 2.91
N ILE A 113 8.66 11.08 2.21
CA ILE A 113 8.47 11.78 0.94
C ILE A 113 7.89 10.89 -0.16
N ASP A 114 8.16 9.59 -0.06
CA ASP A 114 7.65 8.57 -0.96
C ASP A 114 6.15 8.35 -0.77
N ASP A 115 5.68 8.34 0.49
CA ASP A 115 4.26 8.23 0.81
C ASP A 115 3.50 9.49 0.40
N VAL A 116 4.12 10.66 0.56
CA VAL A 116 3.61 11.93 0.04
C VAL A 116 3.45 11.86 -1.49
N TYR A 117 4.46 11.37 -2.22
CA TYR A 117 4.35 11.19 -3.66
C TYR A 117 3.24 10.20 -4.04
N ARG A 118 3.19 9.03 -3.38
CA ARG A 118 2.15 8.01 -3.60
C ARG A 118 0.75 8.56 -3.37
N TYR A 119 0.57 9.39 -2.33
CA TYR A 119 -0.68 10.07 -2.06
C TYR A 119 -1.10 10.94 -3.24
N PHE A 120 -0.22 11.82 -3.72
CA PHE A 120 -0.59 12.77 -4.78
C PHE A 120 -0.71 12.13 -6.16
N ILE A 121 0.11 11.14 -6.51
CA ILE A 121 -0.06 10.41 -7.76
C ILE A 121 -1.33 9.55 -7.73
N GLY A 122 -1.66 8.90 -6.60
CA GLY A 122 -2.92 8.16 -6.48
C GLY A 122 -4.15 9.08 -6.51
N ARG A 123 -4.06 10.29 -5.95
CA ARG A 123 -5.09 11.34 -6.15
C ARG A 123 -5.23 11.73 -7.62
N ALA A 124 -4.12 11.89 -8.33
CA ALA A 124 -4.12 12.22 -9.74
C ALA A 124 -4.71 11.08 -10.59
N GLU A 125 -4.42 9.83 -10.25
CA GLU A 125 -4.95 8.65 -10.95
C GLU A 125 -6.39 8.31 -10.56
N GLY A 126 -6.93 8.95 -9.51
CA GLY A 126 -8.27 8.70 -9.00
C GLY A 126 -8.38 7.44 -8.15
N THR A 127 -7.26 6.81 -7.78
CA THR A 127 -7.21 5.66 -6.87
C THR A 127 -7.37 6.07 -5.41
N ILE A 128 -7.01 7.32 -5.09
CA ILE A 128 -7.26 7.94 -3.79
C ILE A 128 -8.30 9.06 -3.99
N PRO A 129 -9.41 9.07 -3.23
CA PRO A 129 -10.42 10.14 -3.32
C PRO A 129 -9.96 11.42 -2.62
N SER A 130 -10.65 12.53 -2.92
CA SER A 130 -10.54 13.77 -2.15
C SER A 130 -11.11 13.62 -0.73
N GLY A 131 -10.65 14.47 0.19
CA GLY A 131 -11.06 14.42 1.59
C GLY A 131 -10.24 13.43 2.45
N PRO A 132 -10.71 13.16 3.68
CA PRO A 132 -10.05 12.21 4.60
C PRO A 132 -10.09 10.78 4.06
N PRO A 133 -9.01 10.00 4.21
CA PRO A 133 -9.04 8.58 3.89
C PRO A 133 -9.97 7.82 4.84
N PRO A 134 -10.51 6.67 4.41
CA PRO A 134 -11.27 5.79 5.30
C PRO A 134 -10.41 5.42 6.50
N GLN A 135 -11.00 5.45 7.69
CA GLN A 135 -10.31 5.01 8.90
C GLN A 135 -10.21 3.49 8.87
N SER A 136 -9.00 2.94 9.04
CA SER A 136 -8.81 1.50 9.24
C SER A 136 -9.64 1.09 10.47
N ARG A 137 -10.56 0.15 10.27
CA ARG A 137 -11.53 -0.26 11.28
C ARG A 137 -10.95 -1.28 12.25
#